data_AF-A0A419A8Q5-F1
#
_entry.id   AF-A0A419A8Q5-F1
#
_cell.length_a   1.000
_cell.length_b   1.000
_cell.length_c   1.000
_cell.angle_alpha   90.00
_cell.angle_beta   90.00
_cell.angle_gamma   90.00
#
_symmetry.space_group_name_H-M   'P 1'
#
loop_
_entity.id
_entity.type
_entity.pdbx_description
1 polymer ?
#
loop_
_entity_poly.entity_id
_entity_poly.type
_entity_poly.pdbx_seq_one_letter_code
_entity_poly.pdbx_strand_id
1 'polypeptide(L)'
;MSPPNVFEGRGRGRSAARRAHIHARPDRDLFLRRWSLLMIASFARREACAEHFGVSFQTACNWFDAFNSPYGHHVDFAQETLPRYAEIMRGRA
;
A
#
# COMPACT_ATOMS: atom_id res chain seq x y z
N MET A 1 31.12 -39.54 19.57
CA MET A 1 30.14 -39.32 18.48
C MET A 1 28.79 -39.05 19.14
N SER A 2 28.28 -37.83 19.06
CA SER A 2 26.98 -37.45 19.64
C SER A 2 25.87 -37.58 18.59
N PRO A 3 24.64 -37.96 18.94
CA PRO A 3 23.54 -38.04 17.99
C PRO A 3 23.02 -36.63 17.63
N PRO A 4 22.57 -36.40 16.38
CA PRO A 4 21.95 -35.13 16.01
C PRO A 4 20.57 -34.98 16.67
N ASN A 5 20.33 -33.81 17.24
CA ASN A 5 19.14 -33.44 17.98
C ASN A 5 17.95 -33.27 17.01
N VAL A 6 16.91 -34.12 17.13
CA VAL A 6 15.76 -34.19 16.19
C VAL A 6 14.75 -33.02 16.35
N PHE A 7 15.11 -32.01 17.13
CA PHE A 7 14.25 -30.87 17.47
C PHE A 7 14.83 -29.52 17.05
N GLU A 8 15.70 -29.48 16.04
CA GLU A 8 16.15 -28.23 15.46
C GLU A 8 15.09 -27.66 14.51
N GLY A 9 14.23 -26.82 15.08
CA GLY A 9 13.55 -25.74 14.37
C GLY A 9 12.55 -26.18 13.32
N ARG A 10 11.30 -26.38 13.74
CA ARG A 10 10.09 -26.36 12.89
C ARG A 10 9.92 -24.96 12.30
N GLY A 11 10.84 -24.57 11.42
CA GLY A 11 10.74 -23.38 10.60
C GLY A 11 9.44 -23.48 9.82
N ARG A 12 8.51 -22.58 10.11
CA ARG A 12 7.31 -22.34 9.30
C ARG A 12 7.82 -21.92 7.92
N GLY A 13 8.09 -22.92 7.09
CA GLY A 13 8.86 -22.75 5.87
C GLY A 13 8.19 -21.73 4.95
N ARG A 14 8.99 -20.88 4.32
CA ARG A 14 8.57 -19.96 3.25
C ARG A 14 7.59 -20.62 2.26
N SER A 15 7.73 -21.93 2.03
CA SER A 15 6.85 -22.73 1.17
C SER A 15 5.40 -22.84 1.66
N ALA A 16 5.14 -22.86 2.98
CA ALA A 16 3.79 -22.84 3.54
C ALA A 16 3.16 -21.44 3.50
N ALA A 17 3.96 -20.40 3.79
CA ALA A 17 3.55 -19.01 3.59
C ALA A 17 3.23 -18.72 2.12
N ARG A 18 4.05 -19.23 1.19
CA ARG A 18 3.84 -19.07 -0.27
C ARG A 18 2.53 -19.72 -0.73
N ARG A 19 2.17 -20.90 -0.22
CA ARG A 19 0.91 -21.58 -0.56
C ARG A 19 -0.34 -20.88 -0.03
N ALA A 20 -0.30 -20.31 1.18
CA ALA A 20 -1.41 -19.52 1.71
C ALA A 20 -1.57 -18.15 1.00
N HIS A 21 -0.49 -17.60 0.43
CA HIS A 21 -0.50 -16.32 -0.31
C HIS A 21 -0.90 -16.43 -1.80
N ILE A 22 -0.99 -17.64 -2.35
CA ILE A 22 -1.26 -17.87 -3.78
C ILE A 22 -2.72 -17.55 -4.18
N HIS A 23 -3.66 -17.45 -3.24
CA HIS A 23 -5.07 -17.17 -3.54
C HIS A 23 -5.47 -15.69 -3.51
N ALA A 24 -4.70 -14.84 -4.21
CA ALA A 24 -5.05 -13.46 -4.56
C ALA A 24 -5.11 -12.46 -3.39
N ARG A 25 -3.94 -11.97 -2.95
CA ARG A 25 -3.92 -10.62 -2.37
C ARG A 25 -4.09 -9.60 -3.52
N PRO A 26 -4.88 -8.52 -3.32
CA PRO A 26 -4.86 -7.39 -4.24
C PRO A 26 -3.40 -6.97 -4.47
N ASP A 27 -3.04 -6.72 -5.73
CA ASP A 27 -1.70 -6.30 -6.10
C ASP A 27 -1.36 -4.98 -5.39
N ARG A 28 -0.60 -5.10 -4.30
CA ARG A 28 -0.22 -3.97 -3.42
C ARG A 28 0.59 -2.95 -4.20
N ASP A 29 1.45 -3.39 -5.10
CA ASP A 29 2.32 -2.50 -5.86
C ASP A 29 1.50 -1.73 -6.89
N LEU A 30 0.52 -2.38 -7.53
CA LEU A 30 -0.45 -1.70 -8.40
C LEU A 30 -1.28 -0.68 -7.63
N PHE A 31 -1.77 -1.03 -6.43
CA PHE A 31 -2.50 -0.10 -5.58
C PHE A 31 -1.67 1.12 -5.23
N LEU A 32 -0.41 0.94 -4.80
CA LEU A 32 0.49 2.03 -4.44
C LEU A 32 0.81 2.95 -5.62
N ARG A 33 1.01 2.39 -6.83
CA ARG A 33 1.20 3.17 -8.05
C ARG A 33 -0.02 4.02 -8.40
N ARG A 34 -1.22 3.44 -8.30
CA ARG A 34 -2.48 4.18 -8.56
C ARG A 34 -2.74 5.24 -7.49
N TRP A 35 -2.43 4.93 -6.24
CA TRP A 35 -2.53 5.88 -5.14
C TRP A 35 -1.60 7.07 -5.34
N SER A 36 -0.33 6.83 -5.69
CA SER A 36 0.63 7.87 -6.06
C SER A 36 0.13 8.72 -7.23
N LEU A 37 -0.35 8.09 -8.31
CA LEU A 37 -0.91 8.79 -9.46
C LEU A 37 -2.12 9.66 -9.07
N LEU A 38 -2.99 9.17 -8.19
CA LEU A 38 -4.12 9.93 -7.68
C LEU A 38 -3.66 11.18 -6.91
N MET A 39 -2.62 11.08 -6.07
CA MET A 39 -2.06 12.23 -5.36
C MET A 39 -1.49 13.26 -6.34
N ILE A 40 -0.71 12.80 -7.33
CA ILE A 40 -0.12 13.66 -8.37
C ILE A 40 -1.21 14.35 -9.19
N ALA A 41 -2.29 13.64 -9.53
CA ALA A 41 -3.40 14.19 -10.31
C ALA A 41 -4.28 15.16 -9.51
N SER A 42 -4.34 15.01 -8.19
CA SER A 42 -5.24 15.79 -7.32
C SER A 42 -4.57 17.02 -6.70
N PHE A 43 -3.24 17.02 -6.55
CA PHE A 43 -2.53 18.08 -5.84
C PHE A 43 -1.29 18.56 -6.60
N ALA A 44 -1.17 19.88 -6.74
CA ALA A 44 0.01 20.50 -7.36
C ALA A 44 1.27 20.42 -6.46
N ARG A 45 1.10 20.25 -5.15
CA ARG A 45 2.19 20.23 -4.16
C ARG A 45 1.89 19.24 -3.03
N ARG A 46 2.95 18.67 -2.44
CA ARG A 46 2.85 17.67 -1.35
C ARG A 46 2.25 18.25 -0.07
N GLU A 47 2.49 19.53 0.21
CA GLU A 47 1.91 20.23 1.36
C GLU A 47 0.39 20.35 1.27
N ALA A 48 -0.14 20.62 0.07
CA ALA A 48 -1.59 20.69 -0.14
C ALA A 48 -2.26 19.32 0.10
N CYS A 49 -1.59 18.23 -0.26
CA CYS A 49 -2.04 16.88 0.09
C CYS A 49 -2.01 16.66 1.61
N ALA A 50 -0.93 17.06 2.29
CA ALA A 50 -0.82 16.94 3.74
C ALA A 50 -1.93 17.72 4.47
N GLU A 51 -2.19 18.96 4.05
CA GLU A 51 -3.27 19.81 4.57
C GLU A 51 -4.65 19.19 4.31
N HIS A 52 -4.93 18.74 3.09
CA HIS A 52 -6.21 18.14 2.70
C HIS A 52 -6.55 16.91 3.55
N PHE A 53 -5.57 16.03 3.78
CA PHE A 53 -5.77 14.80 4.54
C PHE A 53 -5.52 14.93 6.06
N GLY A 54 -5.01 16.08 6.53
CA GLY A 54 -4.64 16.27 7.93
C GLY A 54 -3.49 15.34 8.37
N VAL A 55 -2.56 15.02 7.48
CA VAL A 55 -1.42 14.13 7.73
C VAL A 55 -0.09 14.89 7.77
N SER A 56 0.98 14.24 8.20
CA SER A 56 2.32 14.84 8.14
C SER A 56 2.80 15.05 6.70
N PHE A 57 3.67 16.04 6.49
CA PHE A 57 4.32 16.26 5.18
C PHE A 57 5.06 15.00 4.68
N GLN A 58 5.76 14.29 5.56
CA GLN A 58 6.45 13.06 5.20
C GLN A 58 5.49 11.96 4.72
N THR A 59 4.30 11.87 5.33
CA THR A 59 3.25 10.94 4.87
C THR A 59 2.81 11.29 3.45
N ALA A 60 2.60 12.57 3.15
CA ALA A 60 2.26 13.02 1.80
C ALA A 60 3.38 12.70 0.80
N CYS A 61 4.65 12.95 1.14
CA CYS A 61 5.80 12.54 0.33
C CYS A 61 5.77 11.04 0.02
N ASN A 62 5.57 10.21 1.04
CA ASN A 62 5.53 8.75 0.89
C ASN A 62 4.37 8.30 -0.01
N TRP A 63 3.23 8.99 0.00
CA TRP A 63 2.12 8.71 -0.91
C TRP A 63 2.42 9.10 -2.35
N PHE A 64 3.01 10.28 -2.58
CA PHE A 64 3.48 10.70 -3.91
C PHE A 64 4.48 9.71 -4.49
N ASP A 65 5.38 9.19 -3.65
CA ASP A 65 6.47 8.32 -4.09
C ASP A 65 6.11 6.82 -4.00
N ALA A 66 4.85 6.49 -3.73
CA ALA A 66 4.32 5.12 -3.62
C ALA A 66 5.02 4.23 -2.56
N PHE A 67 5.61 4.82 -1.51
CA PHE A 67 6.36 4.08 -0.48
C PHE A 67 5.48 3.40 0.58
N ASN A 68 4.36 4.02 0.98
CA ASN A 68 3.46 3.44 1.98
C ASN A 68 1.99 3.56 1.57
N SER A 69 1.18 2.65 2.12
CA SER A 69 -0.25 2.64 1.88
C SER A 69 -0.96 3.59 2.87
N PRO A 70 -1.98 4.33 2.42
CA PRO A 70 -2.91 4.99 3.32
C PRO A 70 -3.65 3.99 4.21
N TYR A 71 -4.09 4.45 5.37
CA TYR A 71 -5.08 3.74 6.17
C TYR A 71 -6.48 3.85 5.54
N GLY A 72 -7.38 2.93 5.91
CA GLY A 72 -8.73 2.84 5.34
C GLY A 72 -9.51 4.15 5.37
N HIS A 73 -9.50 4.89 6.49
CA HIS A 73 -10.21 6.17 6.58
C HIS A 73 -9.70 7.24 5.60
N HIS A 74 -8.40 7.25 5.26
CA HIS A 74 -7.88 8.15 4.23
C HIS A 74 -8.32 7.70 2.84
N VAL A 75 -8.48 6.39 2.61
CA VAL A 75 -9.02 5.85 1.36
C VAL A 75 -10.49 6.24 1.19
N ASP A 76 -11.29 6.12 2.26
CA ASP A 76 -12.70 6.51 2.27
C ASP A 76 -12.84 8.02 2.02
N PHE A 77 -12.06 8.84 2.73
CA PHE A 77 -12.04 10.28 2.53
C PHE A 77 -11.60 10.68 1.11
N ALA A 78 -10.61 9.98 0.53
CA ALA A 78 -10.18 10.21 -0.84
C ALA A 78 -11.27 9.86 -1.86
N GLN A 79 -12.04 8.79 -1.60
CA GLN A 79 -13.15 8.38 -2.47
C GLN A 79 -14.26 9.43 -2.50
N GLU A 80 -14.50 10.12 -1.39
CA GLU A 80 -15.52 11.16 -1.26
C GLU A 80 -15.06 12.51 -1.82
N THR A 81 -13.77 12.84 -1.69
CA THR A 81 -13.29 14.22 -1.93
C THR A 81 -12.43 14.39 -3.16
N LEU A 82 -11.74 13.35 -3.64
CA LEU A 82 -10.81 13.50 -4.75
C LEU A 82 -11.47 13.27 -6.11
N PRO A 83 -11.27 14.20 -7.06
CA PRO A 83 -11.73 13.99 -8.42
C PRO A 83 -11.02 12.79 -9.04
N ARG A 84 -11.71 12.07 -9.93
CA ARG A 84 -11.14 10.94 -10.69
C ARG A 84 -10.65 9.75 -9.83
N TYR A 85 -10.98 9.70 -8.53
CA TYR A 85 -10.65 8.57 -7.65
C TYR A 85 -11.02 7.22 -8.29
N ALA A 86 -12.28 7.06 -8.69
CA ALA A 86 -12.77 5.81 -9.27
C ALA A 86 -12.11 5.48 -10.62
N GLU A 87 -11.77 6.49 -11.43
CA GLU A 87 -11.11 6.32 -12.72
C GLU A 87 -9.68 5.80 -12.52
N ILE A 88 -8.88 6.50 -11.72
CA ILE A 88 -7.47 6.18 -11.48
C ILE A 88 -7.34 4.87 -10.71
N MET A 89 -8.10 4.69 -9.63
CA MET A 89 -8.00 3.49 -8.79
C MET A 89 -8.50 2.22 -9.49
N ARG A 90 -9.39 2.34 -10.51
CA ARG A 90 -9.80 1.22 -11.37
C ARG A 90 -8.89 1.01 -12.58
N GLY A 91 -7.94 1.91 -12.83
CA GLY A 91 -7.02 1.84 -13.97
C GLY A 91 -7.67 2.21 -15.31
N ARG A 92 -8.58 3.19 -15.30
CA ARG A 92 -9.25 3.74 -16.49
C ARG A 92 -8.71 5.12 -16.90
N ALA A 93 -7.53 5.46 -16.40
CA ALA A 93 -6.87 6.76 -16.58
C ALA A 93 -6.14 6.86 -17.92
#